data_AF-A0A7K4AII9-F1
#
_entry.id   AF-A0A7K4AII9-F1
#
_cell.length_a   1.000
_cell.length_b   1.000
_cell.length_c   1.000
_cell.angle_alpha   90.00
_cell.angle_beta   90.00
_cell.angle_gamma   90.00
#
_symmetry.space_group_name_H-M   'P 1'
#
loop_
_entity.id
_entity.type
_entity.pdbx_description
1 polymer ?
#
loop_
_entity_poly.entity_id
_entity_poly.type
_entity_poly.pdbx_seq_one_letter_code
_entity_poly.pdbx_strand_id
1 'polypeptide(L)' 'MTEESVDLVFGINAGIIWDLLSLKGPMPARELAKSAALRIDDVHGALGWLGREGKINVNKKGRSRIYSLRP' A
#
# COMPACT_ATOMS: atom_id res chain seq x y z
N MET A 1 27.74 -4.59 -2.68
CA MET A 1 26.28 -4.62 -2.74
C MET A 1 25.79 -4.50 -1.32
N THR A 2 25.14 -3.39 -0.96
CA THR A 2 24.38 -3.34 0.29
C THR A 2 23.11 -4.13 0.04
N GLU A 3 22.93 -5.25 0.76
CA GLU A 3 21.64 -5.91 0.80
C GLU A 3 20.65 -5.00 1.53
N GLU A 4 19.65 -4.52 0.82
CA GLU A 4 18.51 -3.87 1.46
C GLU A 4 17.68 -4.94 2.17
N SER A 5 17.40 -4.75 3.47
CA SER A 5 16.57 -5.71 4.18
C SER A 5 15.14 -5.64 3.66
N VAL A 6 14.51 -6.81 3.50
CA VAL A 6 13.13 -6.94 3.03
C VAL A 6 12.16 -6.12 3.89
N ASP A 7 12.41 -6.05 5.21
CA ASP A 7 11.63 -5.25 6.15
C ASP A 7 11.74 -3.74 5.87
N LEU A 8 12.92 -3.27 5.46
CA LEU A 8 13.10 -1.87 5.04
C LEU A 8 12.29 -1.58 3.78
N VAL A 9 12.36 -2.47 2.79
CA VAL A 9 11.80 -2.24 1.45
C VAL A 9 10.27 -2.33 1.47
N PHE A 10 9.70 -3.36 2.12
CA PHE A 10 8.26 -3.59 2.09
C PHE A 10 7.56 -3.15 3.37
N GLY A 11 8.17 -3.38 4.53
CA GLY A 11 7.56 -3.07 5.83
C GLY A 11 7.39 -1.57 6.06
N ILE A 12 8.43 -0.77 5.81
CA ILE A 12 8.37 0.69 5.95
C ILE A 12 7.34 1.28 4.98
N ASN A 13 7.40 0.89 3.72
CA ASN A 13 6.44 1.34 2.71
C ASN A 13 5.01 0.91 3.06
N ALA A 14 4.80 -0.29 3.61
CA ALA A 14 3.52 -0.74 4.13
C ALA A 14 2.99 0.14 5.26
N GLY A 15 3.84 0.57 6.19
CA GLY A 15 3.49 1.53 7.23
C GLY A 15 2.98 2.85 6.66
N ILE A 16 3.71 3.44 5.72
CA ILE A 16 3.33 4.69 5.04
C ILE A 16 1.97 4.55 4.33
N ILE A 17 1.76 3.43 3.63
CA ILE A 17 0.49 3.17 2.93
C ILE A 17 -0.66 2.96 3.92
N TRP A 18 -0.41 2.28 5.04
CA TRP A 18 -1.41 2.07 6.08
C TRP A 18 -1.85 3.40 6.70
N ASP A 19 -0.92 4.28 7.04
CA ASP A 19 -1.20 5.61 7.59
C ASP A 19 -2.02 6.47 6.61
N LEU A 20 -1.69 6.42 5.32
CA LEU A 20 -2.44 7.14 4.29
C LEU A 20 -3.88 6.62 4.15
N LEU A 21 -4.08 5.29 4.16
CA LEU A 21 -5.41 4.69 4.12
C LEU A 21 -6.22 5.00 5.39
N SER A 22 -5.56 5.06 6.54
CA SER A 22 -6.16 5.46 7.82
C SER A 22 -6.63 6.93 7.79
N LEU A 23 -5.77 7.83 7.29
CA LEU A 23 -6.03 9.27 7.28
C LEU A 23 -7.00 9.72 6.18
N LYS A 24 -6.84 9.20 4.97
CA LYS A 24 -7.55 9.67 3.76
C LYS A 24 -8.66 8.74 3.30
N GLY A 25 -8.74 7.54 3.88
CA GLY A 25 -9.74 6.54 3.53
C GLY A 25 -9.42 5.76 2.23
N PRO A 26 -10.42 5.05 1.69
CA PRO A 26 -10.23 4.13 0.56
C PRO A 26 -9.79 4.82 -0.73
N MET A 27 -8.75 4.31 -1.39
CA MET A 27 -8.22 4.92 -2.62
C MET A 27 -7.49 3.93 -3.54
N PRO A 28 -7.30 4.25 -4.84
CA PRO A 28 -6.55 3.41 -5.76
C PRO A 28 -5.03 3.52 -5.56
N ALA A 29 -4.28 2.49 -5.98
CA ALA A 29 -2.82 2.44 -5.87
C ALA A 29 -2.10 3.64 -6.53
N ARG A 30 -2.66 4.22 -7.59
CA ARG A 30 -2.10 5.43 -8.24
C ARG A 30 -2.16 6.66 -7.34
N GLU A 31 -3.23 6.82 -6.56
CA GLU A 31 -3.36 7.95 -5.62
C GLU A 31 -2.49 7.75 -4.38
N LEU A 32 -2.33 6.51 -3.95
CA LEU A 32 -1.36 6.13 -2.92
C LEU A 32 0.07 6.48 -3.34
N ALA A 33 0.48 6.09 -4.55
CA ALA A 33 1.80 6.41 -5.10
C ALA A 33 2.05 7.93 -5.13
N LYS A 34 1.07 8.70 -5.63
CA LYS A 34 1.15 10.16 -5.65
C LYS A 34 1.22 10.76 -4.23
N SER A 35 0.42 10.25 -3.29
CA SER A 35 0.36 10.76 -1.92
C SER A 35 1.58 10.42 -1.08
N ALA A 36 2.19 9.25 -1.33
CA ALA A 36 3.36 8.75 -0.62
C ALA A 36 4.69 9.17 -1.26
N ALA A 37 4.65 9.79 -2.46
CA ALA A 37 5.84 10.03 -3.29
C ALA A 37 6.65 8.75 -3.57
N LEU A 38 5.97 7.61 -3.69
CA LEU A 38 6.56 6.29 -3.96
C LEU A 38 6.33 5.86 -5.41
N ARG A 39 7.17 4.95 -5.90
CA ARG A 39 6.91 4.30 -7.20
C ARG A 39 5.72 3.37 -7.07
N ILE A 40 5.02 3.16 -8.18
CA ILE A 40 3.82 2.30 -8.18
C ILE A 40 4.14 0.85 -7.78
N ASP A 41 5.34 0.36 -8.09
CA ASP A 41 5.79 -0.99 -7.75
C ASP A 41 5.99 -1.13 -6.23
N ASP A 42 6.57 -0.13 -5.58
CA ASP A 42 6.74 -0.07 -4.11
C ASP A 42 5.39 -0.07 -3.41
N VAL A 43 4.42 0.67 -3.95
CA VAL A 43 3.04 0.68 -3.46
C VAL A 43 2.39 -0.69 -3.60
N HIS A 44 2.56 -1.38 -4.73
CA HIS A 44 2.02 -2.74 -4.87
C HIS A 44 2.69 -3.73 -3.91
N GLY A 45 3.99 -3.60 -3.66
CA GLY A 45 4.71 -4.37 -2.66
C GLY A 45 4.15 -4.13 -1.25
N ALA A 46 3.98 -2.86 -0.87
CA ALA A 46 3.38 -2.44 0.40
C ALA A 46 1.95 -2.97 0.57
N LEU A 47 1.10 -2.86 -0.47
CA LEU A 47 -0.26 -3.39 -0.46
C LEU A 47 -0.27 -4.92 -0.34
N GLY A 48 0.65 -5.61 -1.02
CA GLY A 48 0.82 -7.07 -0.88
C GLY A 48 1.21 -7.46 0.54
N TRP A 49 2.13 -6.72 1.16
CA TRP A 49 2.54 -6.91 2.54
C TRP A 49 1.38 -6.74 3.53
N LEU A 50 0.62 -5.64 3.43
CA LEU A 50 -0.58 -5.40 4.23
C LEU A 50 -1.67 -6.46 3.98
N GLY A 51 -1.79 -6.95 2.74
CA GLY A 51 -2.69 -8.04 2.38
C GLY A 51 -2.32 -9.35 3.08
N ARG A 52 -1.02 -9.69 3.11
CA ARG A 52 -0.48 -10.87 3.82
C ARG A 52 -0.77 -10.81 5.32
N GLU A 53 -0.70 -9.63 5.92
CA GLU A 53 -0.99 -9.40 7.34
C GLU A 53 -2.50 -9.31 7.66
N GLY A 54 -3.35 -9.32 6.63
CA GLY A 54 -4.78 -9.24 6.82
C GLY A 54 -5.28 -7.85 7.22
N LYS A 55 -4.58 -6.77 6.86
CA LYS A 55 -4.91 -5.40 7.30
C LYS A 55 -5.80 -4.61 6.36
N ILE A 56 -5.92 -5.03 5.10
CA ILE A 56 -6.65 -4.30 4.06
C ILE A 56 -7.67 -5.16 3.32
N ASN A 57 -8.60 -4.48 2.66
CA ASN A 57 -9.56 -5.02 1.69
C ASN A 57 -9.28 -4.44 0.28
N VAL A 58 -9.69 -5.19 -0.75
CA VAL A 58 -9.62 -4.77 -2.15
C VAL A 58 -11.00 -4.87 -2.78
N ASN A 59 -11.49 -3.75 -3.30
CA ASN A 59 -12.73 -3.69 -4.06
C ASN A 59 -12.45 -3.31 -5.51
N LYS A 60 -13.14 -3.95 -6.45
CA LYS A 60 -13.02 -3.63 -7.87
C LYS A 60 -14.05 -2.56 -8.24
N LYS A 61 -13.61 -1.45 -8.83
CA LYS A 61 -14.45 -0.38 -9.37
C LYS A 61 -14.13 -0.20 -10.85
N GLY A 62 -14.90 -0.88 -11.71
CA GLY A 62 -14.63 -0.96 -13.15
C GLY A 62 -13.32 -1.69 -13.44
N ARG A 63 -12.37 -0.99 -14.08
CA ARG A 63 -11.01 -1.50 -14.37
C ARG A 63 -10.01 -1.24 -13.23
N SER A 64 -10.39 -0.45 -12.22
CA SER A 64 -9.53 -0.05 -11.11
C SER A 64 -9.78 -0.90 -9.86
N ARG A 65 -8.75 -1.02 -9.02
CA ARG A 65 -8.84 -1.57 -7.65
C ARG A 65 -8.79 -0.41 -6.65
N ILE A 66 -9.66 -0.44 -5.66
CA ILE A 66 -9.70 0.47 -4.52
C ILE A 66 -9.29 -0.32 -3.27
N TYR A 67 -8.35 0.22 -2.52
CA TYR A 67 -7.80 -0.38 -1.31
C TYR A 67 -8.35 0.37 -0.09
N SER A 68 -8.70 -0.35 0.98
CA SER A 68 -9.16 0.23 2.25
C SER A 68 -8.61 -0.56 3.42
N LEU A 69 -8.53 0.04 4.62
CA LEU A 69 -8.31 -0.73 5.84
C LEU A 69 -9.47 -1.69 6.10
N ARG A 70 -9.18 -2.80 6.78
CA ARG A 70 -10.24 -3.62 7.38
C ARG A 70 -10.84 -2.89 8.58
N PRO A 71 -12.16 -3.07 8.83
CA PRO A 71 -12.80 -2.60 10.04
C PRO A 71 -12.22 -3.26 11.30
#